data_AF-U4L9U5-F1
#
_entry.id   AF-U4L9U5-F1
#
_cell.length_a   1.000
_cell.length_b   1.000
_cell.length_c   1.000
_cell.angle_alpha   90.00
_cell.angle_beta   90.00
_cell.angle_gamma   90.00
#
_symmetry.space_group_name_H-M   'P 1'
#
loop_
_entity.id
_entity.type
_entity.pdbx_description
1 polymer ?
#
loop_
_entity_poly.entity_id
_entity_poly.type
_entity_poly.pdbx_seq_one_letter_code
_entity_poly.pdbx_strand_id
1 'polypeptide(L)'
;MESLALAANLVNSGSAKFVLAGTCSHDSGAEKQFRYPTEYGSQKPPTAQYTVTGAGAAIVSMEGDGPVVTSATIGRVIDMGIKDPFNMGAAMAPAAVDTIEAHVRDLGIEPGYYDLIVTGDLAKVGYEIACKLFKKHNFPIEQTEYSDCGMMIYDYETQMVQAGASGCGCSAVVTYGHLLNRMRRGELKRILVVATGALLSPISFQQGESIPCIAHAVSIEAGREIL
;
A
#
# COMPACT_ATOMS: atom_id res chain seq x y z
N MET A 1 -4.45 4.67 -1.30
CA MET A 1 -5.75 4.00 -1.11
C MET A 1 -6.76 4.86 -0.37
N GLU A 2 -6.37 5.60 0.68
CA GLU A 2 -7.28 6.55 1.36
C GLU A 2 -8.06 7.48 0.40
N SER A 3 -7.36 8.15 -0.52
CA SER A 3 -8.00 9.04 -1.50
C SER A 3 -9.00 8.32 -2.42
N LEU A 4 -8.71 7.07 -2.80
CA LEU A 4 -9.61 6.24 -3.60
C LEU A 4 -10.86 5.82 -2.80
N ALA A 5 -10.68 5.44 -1.53
CA ALA A 5 -11.79 5.10 -0.63
C ALA A 5 -12.73 6.30 -0.42
N LEU A 6 -12.17 7.49 -0.17
CA LEU A 6 -12.94 8.72 -0.03
C LEU A 6 -13.64 9.10 -1.34
N ALA A 7 -12.95 8.97 -2.48
CA ALA A 7 -13.56 9.23 -3.79
C ALA A 7 -14.73 8.30 -4.08
N ALA A 8 -14.58 6.99 -3.81
CA ALA A 8 -15.65 6.02 -3.94
C ALA A 8 -16.84 6.35 -3.03
N ASN A 9 -16.60 6.75 -1.78
CA ASN A 9 -17.66 7.15 -0.87
C ASN A 9 -18.41 8.42 -1.33
N LEU A 10 -17.69 9.43 -1.83
CA LEU A 10 -18.29 10.65 -2.36
C LEU A 10 -19.17 10.39 -3.59
N VAL A 11 -18.72 9.49 -4.47
CA VAL A 11 -19.49 9.09 -5.66
C VAL A 11 -20.70 8.24 -5.26
N ASN A 12 -20.51 7.24 -4.41
CA ASN A 12 -21.58 6.32 -3.97
C ASN A 12 -22.68 7.04 -3.18
N SER A 13 -22.33 8.07 -2.40
CA SER A 13 -23.32 8.89 -1.67
C SER A 13 -24.07 9.90 -2.55
N GLY A 14 -23.73 10.02 -3.83
CA GLY A 14 -24.27 11.04 -4.72
C GLY A 14 -23.75 12.46 -4.46
N SER A 15 -22.75 12.60 -3.59
CA SER A 15 -22.14 13.89 -3.25
C SER A 15 -21.28 14.46 -4.38
N ALA A 16 -20.81 13.60 -5.30
CA ALA A 16 -20.09 13.99 -6.51
C ALA A 16 -20.39 13.03 -7.66
N LYS A 17 -20.38 13.53 -8.91
CA LYS A 17 -20.56 12.69 -10.12
C LYS A 17 -19.27 12.03 -10.57
N PHE A 18 -18.17 12.78 -10.52
CA PHE A 18 -16.83 12.36 -10.88
C PHE A 18 -15.87 12.86 -9.81
N VAL A 19 -14.98 11.99 -9.34
CA VAL A 19 -13.92 12.36 -8.39
C VAL A 19 -12.59 11.83 -8.89
N LEU A 20 -11.58 12.69 -8.91
CA LEU A 20 -10.21 12.31 -9.21
C LEU A 20 -9.46 12.03 -7.91
N ALA A 21 -8.94 10.81 -7.75
CA ALA A 21 -8.10 10.40 -6.63
C ALA A 21 -6.67 10.19 -7.14
N GLY A 22 -5.72 10.99 -6.67
CA GLY A 22 -4.33 10.92 -7.11
C GLY A 22 -3.33 11.10 -5.99
N THR A 23 -2.11 10.63 -6.23
CA THR A 23 -0.96 10.83 -5.35
C THR A 23 0.33 10.80 -6.15
N CYS A 24 1.39 11.43 -5.64
CA CYS A 24 2.71 11.42 -6.24
C CYS A 24 3.81 11.44 -5.20
N SER A 25 4.94 10.82 -5.53
CA SER A 25 6.16 10.90 -4.75
C SER A 25 7.36 11.10 -5.66
N HIS A 26 8.43 11.65 -5.09
CA HIS A 26 9.70 11.84 -5.79
C HIS A 26 10.85 11.58 -4.81
N ASP A 27 11.81 10.75 -5.23
CA ASP A 27 12.91 10.33 -4.37
C ASP A 27 13.70 11.51 -3.79
N SER A 28 14.21 12.40 -4.65
CA SER A 28 14.95 13.58 -4.20
C SER A 28 14.17 14.50 -3.24
N GLY A 29 12.84 14.54 -3.35
CA GLY A 29 11.99 15.29 -2.43
C GLY A 29 11.92 14.63 -1.06
N ALA A 30 11.72 13.31 -1.02
CA ALA A 30 11.66 12.53 0.20
C ALA A 30 13.00 12.46 0.94
N GLU A 31 14.11 12.30 0.21
CA GLU A 31 15.46 12.32 0.78
C GLU A 31 15.75 13.65 1.48
N LYS A 32 15.40 14.78 0.85
CA LYS A 32 15.55 16.11 1.43
C LYS A 32 14.69 16.30 2.68
N GLN A 33 13.48 15.74 2.70
CA GLN A 33 12.51 16.01 3.76
C GLN A 33 12.74 15.15 5.01
N PHE A 34 13.03 13.86 4.85
CA PHE A 34 13.00 12.89 5.94
C PHE A 34 14.36 12.27 6.27
N ARG A 35 15.38 12.53 5.45
CA ARG A 35 16.68 11.86 5.54
C ARG A 35 17.82 12.88 5.53
N TYR A 36 19.04 12.36 5.57
CA TYR A 36 20.22 13.18 5.40
C TYR A 36 20.39 13.58 3.93
N PRO A 37 20.92 14.79 3.65
CA PRO A 37 21.28 15.18 2.30
C PRO A 37 22.20 14.11 1.67
N THR A 38 21.97 13.77 0.41
CA THR A 38 22.80 12.80 -0.33
C THR A 38 24.28 13.16 -0.27
N GLU A 39 24.58 14.46 -0.25
CA GLU A 39 25.92 15.04 -0.14
C GLU A 39 26.62 14.69 1.19
N TYR A 40 25.88 14.30 2.22
CA TYR A 40 26.44 13.85 3.49
C TYR A 40 27.08 12.44 3.38
N GLY A 41 26.86 11.72 2.28
CA GLY A 41 27.51 10.44 2.00
C GLY A 41 27.15 9.32 2.98
N SER A 42 26.05 9.46 3.72
CA SER A 42 25.60 8.44 4.68
C SER A 42 25.26 7.14 3.98
N GLN A 43 25.77 6.02 4.48
CA GLN A 43 25.40 4.70 4.00
C GLN A 43 24.03 4.31 4.55
N LYS A 44 23.11 3.94 3.66
CA LYS A 44 21.79 3.45 4.05
C LYS A 44 21.88 2.00 4.53
N PRO A 45 21.23 1.64 5.65
CA PRO A 45 21.19 0.25 6.09
C PRO A 45 20.40 -0.62 5.10
N PRO A 46 20.60 -1.95 5.10
CA PRO A 46 19.86 -2.86 4.22
C PRO A 46 18.33 -2.84 4.42
N THR A 47 17.86 -2.35 5.57
CA THR A 47 16.43 -2.21 5.89
C THR A 47 15.79 -0.97 5.25
N ALA A 48 16.60 -0.03 4.77
CA ALA A 48 16.10 1.19 4.17
C ALA A 48 15.35 0.90 2.86
N GLN A 49 14.36 1.72 2.58
CA GLN A 49 13.59 1.66 1.34
C GLN A 49 13.94 2.83 0.42
N TYR A 50 13.70 2.65 -0.88
CA TYR A 50 13.93 3.66 -1.92
C TYR A 50 12.62 4.30 -2.35
N THR A 51 12.49 5.62 -2.27
CA THR A 51 11.22 6.28 -2.59
C THR A 51 10.97 6.26 -4.09
N VAL A 52 9.79 5.79 -4.51
CA VAL A 52 9.42 5.79 -5.92
C VAL A 52 9.23 7.21 -6.43
N THR A 53 9.92 7.54 -7.51
CA THR A 53 9.60 8.73 -8.32
C THR A 53 8.49 8.37 -9.31
N GLY A 54 7.28 8.83 -9.03
CA GLY A 54 6.11 8.51 -9.84
C GLY A 54 4.82 9.12 -9.31
N ALA A 55 3.80 9.14 -10.17
CA ALA A 55 2.47 9.62 -9.84
C ALA A 55 1.42 8.68 -10.43
N GLY A 56 0.33 8.50 -9.71
CA GLY A 56 -0.81 7.71 -10.17
C GLY A 56 -2.12 8.41 -9.81
N ALA A 57 -3.09 8.36 -10.71
CA ALA A 57 -4.43 8.88 -10.48
C ALA A 57 -5.49 7.96 -11.09
N ALA A 58 -6.67 7.95 -10.47
CA ALA A 58 -7.87 7.29 -10.95
C ALA A 58 -9.04 8.28 -10.95
N ILE A 59 -9.95 8.12 -11.92
CA ILE A 59 -11.23 8.82 -11.96
C ILE A 59 -12.28 7.81 -11.51
N VAL A 60 -13.11 8.22 -10.54
CA VAL A 60 -14.18 7.40 -9.99
C VAL A 60 -15.52 8.01 -10.38
N SER A 61 -16.44 7.16 -10.85
CA SER A 61 -17.82 7.49 -11.23
C SER A 61 -18.72 6.29 -10.96
N MET A 62 -20.04 6.54 -10.90
CA MET A 62 -21.04 5.46 -10.75
C MET A 62 -21.15 4.57 -11.98
N GLU A 63 -20.79 5.10 -13.15
CA GLU A 63 -20.90 4.43 -14.45
C GLU A 63 -19.56 4.45 -15.18
N GLY A 64 -19.25 3.37 -15.92
CA GLY A 64 -18.06 3.23 -16.75
C GLY A 64 -17.67 1.77 -16.97
N ASP A 65 -16.74 1.53 -17.90
CA ASP A 65 -16.28 0.18 -18.29
C ASP A 65 -15.05 -0.30 -17.49
N GLY A 66 -14.67 0.46 -16.46
CA GLY A 66 -13.49 0.17 -15.64
C GLY A 66 -13.74 -0.92 -14.59
N PRO A 67 -12.65 -1.39 -13.94
CA PRO A 67 -12.77 -2.12 -12.68
C PRO A 67 -13.58 -1.34 -11.65
N VAL A 68 -14.30 -2.05 -10.79
CA VAL A 68 -15.24 -1.50 -9.82
C VAL A 68 -14.63 -1.54 -8.44
N VAL A 69 -14.71 -0.41 -7.72
CA VAL A 69 -14.43 -0.39 -6.27
C VAL A 69 -15.64 -0.95 -5.55
N THR A 70 -15.52 -2.10 -4.89
CA THR A 70 -16.65 -2.78 -4.25
C THR A 70 -16.73 -2.53 -2.75
N SER A 71 -15.59 -2.31 -2.10
CA SER A 71 -15.51 -2.02 -0.67
C SER A 71 -14.21 -1.30 -0.31
N ALA A 72 -14.19 -0.66 0.85
CA ALA A 72 -12.99 -0.07 1.42
C ALA A 72 -12.99 -0.23 2.94
N THR A 73 -11.81 -0.43 3.51
CA THR A 73 -11.60 -0.47 4.97
C THR A 73 -10.66 0.65 5.36
N ILE A 74 -11.18 1.57 6.17
CA ILE A 74 -10.39 2.64 6.77
C ILE A 74 -9.70 2.06 8.01
N GLY A 75 -8.39 1.83 7.91
CA GLY A 75 -7.63 1.32 9.04
C GLY A 75 -7.51 2.32 10.17
N ARG A 76 -7.02 1.81 11.30
CA ARG A 76 -6.70 2.57 12.49
C ARG A 76 -5.19 2.72 12.65
N VAL A 77 -4.79 3.69 13.47
CA VAL A 77 -3.39 3.86 13.83
C VAL A 77 -2.94 2.71 14.73
N ILE A 78 -1.80 2.11 14.38
CA ILE A 78 -1.10 1.09 15.16
C ILE A 78 0.31 1.60 15.44
N ASP A 79 0.72 1.57 16.70
CA ASP A 79 2.08 1.93 17.12
C ASP A 79 2.65 0.80 18.00
N MET A 80 3.69 0.15 17.49
CA MET A 80 4.39 -0.95 18.17
C MET A 80 5.71 -0.50 18.82
N GLY A 81 5.92 0.81 18.96
CA GLY A 81 7.10 1.38 19.62
C GLY A 81 8.36 1.40 18.75
N ILE A 82 8.25 1.19 17.44
CA ILE A 82 9.38 1.27 16.51
C ILE A 82 9.78 2.75 16.34
N LYS A 83 11.07 3.05 16.48
CA LYS A 83 11.61 4.42 16.44
C LYS A 83 12.60 4.67 15.29
N ASP A 84 13.07 3.61 14.65
CA ASP A 84 14.10 3.70 13.61
C ASP A 84 13.49 4.10 12.26
N PRO A 85 13.77 5.30 11.72
CA PRO A 85 13.24 5.80 10.44
C PRO A 85 13.75 5.02 9.23
N PHE A 86 14.77 4.18 9.39
CA PHE A 86 15.29 3.30 8.34
C PHE A 86 14.72 1.88 8.39
N ASN A 87 13.75 1.61 9.28
CA ASN A 87 13.10 0.32 9.40
C ASN A 87 11.57 0.44 9.33
N MET A 88 11.08 1.14 8.30
CA MET A 88 9.64 1.41 8.11
C MET A 88 8.83 0.16 7.83
N GLY A 89 9.39 -0.82 7.12
CA GLY A 89 8.72 -2.10 6.89
C GLY A 89 8.30 -2.76 8.21
N ALA A 90 9.17 -2.75 9.23
CA ALA A 90 8.84 -3.30 10.55
C ALA A 90 7.77 -2.49 11.30
N ALA A 91 7.79 -1.16 11.16
CA ALA A 91 6.78 -0.30 11.78
C ALA A 91 5.39 -0.47 11.14
N MET A 92 5.34 -0.62 9.81
CA MET A 92 4.09 -0.64 9.04
C MET A 92 3.40 -2.01 8.97
N ALA A 93 4.15 -3.12 9.04
CA ALA A 93 3.60 -4.48 8.90
C ALA A 93 2.41 -4.77 9.85
N PRO A 94 2.44 -4.38 11.15
CA PRO A 94 1.31 -4.56 12.05
C PRO A 94 0.02 -3.83 11.59
N ALA A 95 0.15 -2.62 11.04
CA ALA A 95 -0.99 -1.87 10.54
C ALA A 95 -1.60 -2.52 9.28
N ALA A 96 -0.75 -3.05 8.39
CA ALA A 96 -1.22 -3.80 7.22
C ALA A 96 -2.03 -5.04 7.62
N VAL A 97 -1.48 -5.83 8.55
CA VAL A 97 -2.11 -7.07 9.04
C VAL A 97 -3.44 -6.76 9.73
N ASP A 98 -3.48 -5.77 10.62
CA ASP A 98 -4.70 -5.33 11.32
C ASP A 98 -5.81 -4.93 10.33
N THR A 99 -5.47 -4.14 9.31
CA THR A 99 -6.44 -3.70 8.29
C THR A 99 -6.91 -4.87 7.41
N ILE A 100 -6.03 -5.80 7.03
CA ILE A 100 -6.41 -6.98 6.22
C ILE A 100 -7.34 -7.90 7.01
N GLU A 101 -7.00 -8.20 8.26
CA GLU A 101 -7.83 -9.03 9.14
C GLU A 101 -9.20 -8.37 9.41
N ALA A 102 -9.20 -7.06 9.67
CA ALA A 102 -10.44 -6.31 9.85
C ALA A 102 -11.30 -6.33 8.59
N HIS A 103 -10.72 -6.11 7.41
CA HIS A 103 -11.43 -6.13 6.15
C HIS A 103 -12.12 -7.47 5.89
N VAL A 104 -11.39 -8.58 6.04
CA VAL A 104 -11.91 -9.94 5.81
C VAL A 104 -13.00 -10.29 6.82
N ARG A 105 -12.78 -9.99 8.11
CA ARG A 105 -13.75 -10.20 9.18
C ARG A 105 -15.03 -9.40 8.97
N ASP A 106 -14.91 -8.10 8.70
CA ASP A 106 -16.05 -7.18 8.65
C ASP A 106 -16.93 -7.45 7.42
N LEU A 107 -16.37 -7.98 6.34
CA LEU A 107 -17.12 -8.44 5.15
C LEU A 107 -17.62 -9.88 5.26
N GLY A 108 -17.19 -10.65 6.28
CA GLY A 108 -17.56 -12.05 6.43
C GLY A 108 -17.06 -12.93 5.27
N ILE A 109 -15.91 -12.59 4.70
CA ILE A 109 -15.26 -13.33 3.61
C ILE A 109 -14.00 -14.04 4.14
N GLU A 110 -13.35 -14.80 3.27
CA GLU A 110 -12.04 -15.41 3.52
C GLU A 110 -11.00 -14.81 2.57
N PRO A 111 -9.68 -14.90 2.86
CA PRO A 111 -8.64 -14.35 1.98
C PRO A 111 -8.71 -14.88 0.55
N GLY A 112 -9.09 -16.16 0.37
CA GLY A 112 -9.29 -16.78 -0.95
C GLY A 112 -10.45 -16.21 -1.77
N TYR A 113 -11.21 -15.25 -1.23
CA TYR A 113 -12.11 -14.42 -2.03
C TYR A 113 -11.33 -13.55 -3.04
N TYR A 114 -10.11 -13.13 -2.71
CA TYR A 114 -9.26 -12.35 -3.61
C TYR A 114 -8.35 -13.27 -4.42
N ASP A 115 -8.05 -12.87 -5.66
CA ASP A 115 -7.00 -13.52 -6.44
C ASP A 115 -5.61 -13.00 -6.00
N LEU A 116 -5.57 -11.75 -5.53
CA LEU A 116 -4.36 -11.09 -5.02
C LEU A 116 -4.71 -10.13 -3.88
N ILE A 117 -4.05 -10.29 -2.74
CA ILE A 117 -3.93 -9.25 -1.70
C ILE A 117 -2.56 -8.62 -1.84
N VAL A 118 -2.50 -7.30 -2.01
CA VAL A 118 -1.25 -6.59 -2.25
C VAL A 118 -1.07 -5.41 -1.31
N THR A 119 0.06 -5.35 -0.62
CA THR A 119 0.43 -4.20 0.22
C THR A 119 1.14 -3.11 -0.55
N GLY A 120 1.12 -1.89 -0.01
CA GLY A 120 1.63 -0.70 -0.69
C GLY A 120 3.14 -0.62 -0.73
N ASP A 121 3.80 -0.67 0.43
CA ASP A 121 5.23 -0.47 0.52
C ASP A 121 5.82 -1.03 1.82
N LEU A 122 5.44 -2.26 2.16
CA LEU A 122 6.12 -3.00 3.22
C LEU A 122 7.56 -3.37 2.83
N ALA A 123 7.80 -3.55 1.53
CA ALA A 123 9.02 -4.09 0.95
C ALA A 123 9.43 -5.43 1.59
N LYS A 124 10.64 -5.95 1.33
CA LYS A 124 11.05 -7.28 1.81
C LYS A 124 10.93 -7.44 3.33
N VAL A 125 11.39 -6.45 4.09
CA VAL A 125 11.42 -6.50 5.56
C VAL A 125 10.00 -6.54 6.13
N GLY A 126 9.13 -5.61 5.73
CA GLY A 126 7.76 -5.56 6.24
C GLY A 126 6.93 -6.74 5.75
N TYR A 127 7.13 -7.18 4.51
CA TYR A 127 6.44 -8.33 3.93
C TYR A 127 6.71 -9.60 4.75
N GLU A 128 7.98 -9.90 5.05
CA GLU A 128 8.34 -11.06 5.87
C GLU A 128 7.75 -10.98 7.28
N ILE A 129 7.69 -9.79 7.88
CA ILE A 129 7.09 -9.57 9.19
C ILE A 129 5.57 -9.78 9.13
N ALA A 130 4.89 -9.27 8.11
CA ALA A 130 3.46 -9.47 7.90
C ALA A 130 3.12 -10.96 7.76
N CYS A 131 3.88 -11.72 6.97
CA CYS A 131 3.71 -13.18 6.85
C CYS A 131 3.83 -13.91 8.20
N LYS A 132 4.78 -13.49 9.06
CA LYS A 132 4.94 -14.05 10.41
C LYS A 132 3.77 -13.67 11.32
N LEU A 133 3.24 -12.46 11.19
CA LEU A 133 2.09 -11.99 11.96
C LEU A 133 0.81 -12.72 11.56
N PHE A 134 0.52 -12.89 10.26
CA PHE A 134 -0.61 -13.69 9.79
C PHE A 134 -0.56 -15.11 10.38
N LYS A 135 0.61 -15.76 10.32
CA LYS A 135 0.82 -17.08 10.93
C LYS A 135 0.56 -17.08 12.44
N LYS A 136 1.04 -16.05 13.15
CA LYS A 136 0.83 -15.91 14.60
C LYS A 136 -0.65 -15.72 14.95
N HIS A 137 -1.41 -15.05 14.10
CA HIS A 137 -2.84 -14.79 14.29
C HIS A 137 -3.73 -15.93 13.77
N ASN A 138 -3.13 -17.00 13.20
CA ASN A 138 -3.83 -18.07 12.49
C ASN A 138 -4.73 -17.55 11.36
N PHE A 139 -4.30 -16.48 10.69
CA PHE A 139 -4.99 -15.93 9.53
C PHE A 139 -4.56 -16.67 8.26
N PRO A 140 -5.48 -17.26 7.49
CA PRO A 140 -5.16 -18.16 6.38
C PRO A 140 -4.81 -17.40 5.09
N ILE A 141 -3.79 -16.54 5.14
CA ILE A 141 -3.35 -15.72 4.01
C ILE A 141 -2.94 -16.55 2.78
N GLU A 142 -2.53 -17.80 2.98
CA GLU A 142 -2.13 -18.75 1.94
C GLU A 142 -3.26 -19.16 0.99
N GLN A 143 -4.51 -18.82 1.29
CA GLN A 143 -5.64 -19.06 0.39
C GLN A 143 -5.63 -18.16 -0.86
N THR A 144 -4.78 -17.14 -0.90
CA THR A 144 -4.64 -16.16 -2.00
C THR A 144 -3.17 -15.92 -2.32
N GLU A 145 -2.88 -15.34 -3.49
CA GLU A 145 -1.60 -14.70 -3.72
C GLU A 145 -1.48 -13.48 -2.78
N TYR A 146 -0.34 -13.35 -2.10
CA TYR A 146 0.00 -12.20 -1.27
C TYR A 146 1.32 -11.61 -1.74
N SER A 147 1.36 -10.29 -1.96
CA SER A 147 2.57 -9.61 -2.45
C SER A 147 2.62 -8.15 -1.97
N ASP A 148 3.69 -7.45 -2.31
CA ASP A 148 3.91 -6.04 -1.99
C ASP A 148 4.31 -5.23 -3.25
N CYS A 149 3.72 -4.05 -3.44
CA CYS A 149 4.06 -3.19 -4.59
C CYS A 149 5.53 -2.74 -4.55
N GLY A 150 6.09 -2.53 -3.35
CA GLY A 150 7.50 -2.21 -3.15
C GLY A 150 8.46 -3.33 -3.58
N MET A 151 7.97 -4.55 -3.72
CA MET A 151 8.70 -5.69 -4.27
C MET A 151 8.49 -5.89 -5.78
N MET A 152 7.49 -5.25 -6.38
CA MET A 152 7.12 -5.43 -7.79
C MET A 152 7.71 -4.38 -8.74
N ILE A 153 8.12 -3.22 -8.23
CA ILE A 153 8.43 -2.07 -9.09
C ILE A 153 9.89 -2.02 -9.60
N TYR A 154 10.84 -2.57 -8.84
CA TYR A 154 12.27 -2.51 -9.17
C TYR A 154 12.87 -3.90 -9.27
N ASP A 155 13.88 -4.03 -10.12
CA ASP A 155 14.74 -5.20 -10.21
C ASP A 155 15.83 -5.13 -9.13
N TYR A 156 15.80 -6.07 -8.18
CA TYR A 156 16.73 -6.10 -7.06
C TYR A 156 18.16 -6.51 -7.44
N GLU A 157 18.37 -7.16 -8.58
CA GLU A 157 19.70 -7.58 -9.03
C GLU A 157 20.42 -6.42 -9.72
N THR A 158 19.68 -5.63 -10.49
CA THR A 158 20.26 -4.55 -11.30
C THR A 158 20.11 -3.16 -10.68
N GLN A 159 19.15 -2.96 -9.76
CA GLN A 159 18.88 -1.67 -9.13
C GLN A 159 19.13 -1.71 -7.61
N MET A 160 19.93 -0.77 -7.12
CA MET A 160 20.33 -0.68 -5.70
C MET A 160 19.22 -0.06 -4.83
N VAL A 161 18.16 -0.81 -4.53
CA VAL A 161 16.98 -0.34 -3.79
C VAL A 161 16.85 -0.89 -2.37
N GLN A 162 17.92 -1.49 -1.84
CA GLN A 162 18.00 -2.08 -0.50
C GLN A 162 16.82 -3.02 -0.21
N ALA A 163 15.95 -2.70 0.77
CA ALA A 163 14.82 -3.55 1.15
C ALA A 163 13.72 -3.57 0.09
N GLY A 164 13.63 -2.54 -0.75
CA GLY A 164 12.62 -2.36 -1.78
C GLY A 164 12.12 -0.94 -1.87
N ALA A 165 11.04 -0.75 -2.63
CA ALA A 165 10.50 0.58 -2.89
C ALA A 165 9.53 1.05 -1.80
N SER A 166 9.37 2.37 -1.70
CA SER A 166 8.44 3.03 -0.79
C SER A 166 7.80 4.28 -1.36
N GLY A 167 6.91 4.88 -0.58
CA GLY A 167 6.30 6.17 -0.86
C GLY A 167 4.95 6.03 -1.53
N CYS A 168 4.12 7.06 -1.40
CA CYS A 168 2.74 7.02 -1.88
C CYS A 168 2.62 6.74 -3.39
N GLY A 169 3.61 7.13 -4.20
CA GLY A 169 3.68 6.81 -5.61
C GLY A 169 3.87 5.32 -5.89
N CYS A 170 4.50 4.55 -4.99
CA CYS A 170 4.76 3.12 -5.17
C CYS A 170 3.45 2.32 -5.35
N SER A 171 2.59 2.35 -4.34
CA SER A 171 1.29 1.67 -4.39
C SER A 171 0.44 2.17 -5.55
N ALA A 172 0.46 3.47 -5.85
CA ALA A 172 -0.33 4.06 -6.92
C ALA A 172 0.11 3.62 -8.32
N VAL A 173 1.40 3.71 -8.65
CA VAL A 173 1.88 3.37 -10.00
C VAL A 173 1.81 1.86 -10.26
N VAL A 174 2.08 1.03 -9.25
CA VAL A 174 1.96 -0.43 -9.40
C VAL A 174 0.49 -0.82 -9.55
N THR A 175 -0.40 -0.27 -8.72
CA THR A 175 -1.84 -0.57 -8.82
C THR A 175 -2.39 -0.13 -10.17
N TYR A 176 -2.28 1.14 -10.51
CA TYR A 176 -2.93 1.70 -11.70
C TYR A 176 -2.21 1.35 -13.01
N GLY A 177 -0.88 1.19 -12.97
CA GLY A 177 -0.06 0.91 -14.15
C GLY A 177 0.17 -0.56 -14.44
N HIS A 178 0.24 -1.42 -13.43
CA HIS A 178 0.52 -2.84 -13.59
C HIS A 178 -0.71 -3.70 -13.29
N LEU A 179 -1.25 -3.61 -12.07
CA LEU A 179 -2.31 -4.52 -11.61
C LEU A 179 -3.64 -4.31 -12.32
N LEU A 180 -4.09 -3.07 -12.52
CA LEU A 180 -5.31 -2.81 -13.30
C LEU A 180 -5.16 -3.25 -14.77
N ASN A 181 -3.95 -3.21 -15.33
CA ASN A 181 -3.70 -3.74 -16.67
C ASN A 181 -3.71 -5.27 -16.71
N ARG A 182 -3.25 -5.95 -15.64
CA ARG A 182 -3.45 -7.41 -15.47
C ARG A 182 -4.93 -7.77 -15.39
N MET A 183 -5.73 -6.99 -14.64
CA MET A 183 -7.18 -7.17 -14.57
C MET A 183 -7.84 -6.99 -15.93
N ARG A 184 -7.47 -5.97 -16.70
CA ARG A 184 -7.96 -5.76 -18.09
C ARG A 184 -7.64 -6.92 -19.03
N ARG A 185 -6.54 -7.66 -18.78
CA ARG A 185 -6.19 -8.86 -19.53
C ARG A 185 -6.88 -10.13 -19.02
N GLY A 186 -7.71 -10.02 -17.98
CA GLY A 186 -8.43 -11.15 -17.38
C GLY A 186 -7.56 -12.03 -16.48
N GLU A 187 -6.33 -11.61 -16.15
CA GLU A 187 -5.41 -12.37 -15.29
C GLU A 187 -5.79 -12.30 -13.81
N LEU A 188 -6.45 -11.22 -13.40
CA LEU A 188 -6.91 -10.96 -12.03
C LEU A 188 -8.36 -10.48 -12.11
N LYS A 189 -9.24 -11.06 -11.31
CA LYS A 189 -10.66 -10.69 -11.23
C LYS A 189 -10.94 -9.88 -9.98
N ARG A 190 -10.34 -10.21 -8.84
CA ARG A 190 -10.57 -9.53 -7.55
C ARG A 190 -9.25 -9.29 -6.86
N ILE A 191 -8.96 -8.03 -6.55
CA ILE A 191 -7.75 -7.65 -5.82
C ILE A 191 -8.11 -6.81 -4.59
N LEU A 192 -7.37 -7.01 -3.51
CA LEU A 192 -7.40 -6.13 -2.33
C LEU A 192 -6.10 -5.36 -2.27
N VAL A 193 -6.16 -4.04 -2.43
CA VAL A 193 -4.99 -3.18 -2.38
C VAL A 193 -4.92 -2.47 -1.04
N VAL A 194 -3.83 -2.65 -0.31
CA VAL A 194 -3.66 -2.18 1.07
C VAL A 194 -2.46 -1.23 1.15
N ALA A 195 -2.71 0.08 1.02
CA ALA A 195 -1.63 1.06 1.15
C ALA A 195 -1.31 1.35 2.61
N THR A 196 -0.04 1.17 2.96
CA THR A 196 0.55 1.47 4.26
C THR A 196 1.13 2.88 4.30
N GLY A 197 1.23 3.44 5.50
CA GLY A 197 1.88 4.72 5.72
C GLY A 197 2.45 4.84 7.12
N ALA A 198 3.66 5.40 7.22
CA ALA A 198 4.29 5.79 8.47
C ALA A 198 4.01 7.28 8.75
N LEU A 199 3.46 7.57 9.92
CA LEU A 199 3.04 8.89 10.35
C LEU A 199 4.14 9.53 11.19
N LEU A 200 5.23 9.93 10.53
CA LEU A 200 6.40 10.56 11.16
C LEU A 200 6.71 11.93 10.56
N SER A 201 7.46 12.72 11.32
CA SER A 201 8.01 14.00 10.88
C SER A 201 9.49 14.09 11.28
N PRO A 202 10.26 15.02 10.69
CA PRO A 202 11.62 15.28 11.14
C PRO A 202 11.72 15.59 12.64
N ILE A 203 10.70 16.26 13.19
CA ILE A 203 10.66 16.66 14.61
C ILE A 203 10.39 15.46 15.51
N SER A 204 9.36 14.67 15.22
CA SER A 204 8.99 13.52 16.06
C SER A 204 10.14 12.50 16.16
N PHE A 205 10.85 12.28 15.04
CA PHE A 205 12.06 11.47 15.04
C PHE A 205 13.17 12.05 15.93
N GLN A 206 13.48 13.35 15.81
CA GLN A 206 14.51 14.00 16.64
C GLN A 206 14.17 14.01 18.13
N GLN A 207 12.89 13.98 18.48
CA GLN A 207 12.41 13.85 19.86
C GLN A 207 12.42 12.41 20.39
N GLY A 208 12.79 11.43 19.55
CA GLY A 208 12.84 10.03 19.94
C GLY A 208 11.46 9.41 20.16
N GLU A 209 10.43 9.95 19.51
CA GLU A 209 9.09 9.36 19.50
C GLU A 209 9.05 8.07 18.68
N SER A 210 8.05 7.24 18.93
CA SER A 210 7.72 6.09 18.08
C SER A 210 7.04 6.52 16.79
N ILE A 211 6.97 5.59 15.84
CA ILE A 211 6.48 5.81 14.49
C ILE A 211 5.12 5.12 14.37
N PRO A 212 4.02 5.87 14.59
CA PRO A 212 2.69 5.34 14.37
C PRO A 212 2.48 5.04 12.88
N CYS A 213 1.82 3.94 12.58
CA CYS A 213 1.53 3.52 11.21
C CYS A 213 0.04 3.29 11.01
N ILE A 214 -0.40 3.40 9.76
CA ILE A 214 -1.77 3.16 9.34
C ILE A 214 -1.79 2.42 8.01
N ALA A 215 -2.86 1.68 7.74
CA ALA A 215 -3.07 1.06 6.44
C ALA A 215 -4.53 1.22 6.00
N HIS A 216 -4.77 1.56 4.74
CA HIS A 216 -6.11 1.65 4.16
C HIS A 216 -6.24 0.66 3.01
N ALA A 217 -7.35 -0.09 3.01
CA ALA A 217 -7.62 -1.12 2.01
C ALA A 217 -8.76 -0.72 1.07
N VAL A 218 -8.64 -1.05 -0.20
CA VAL A 218 -9.69 -0.91 -1.22
C VAL A 218 -9.77 -2.20 -2.02
N SER A 219 -10.97 -2.80 -2.08
CA SER A 219 -11.28 -3.92 -2.97
C SER A 219 -11.59 -3.39 -4.37
N ILE A 220 -10.94 -3.97 -5.37
CA ILE A 220 -11.16 -3.65 -6.79
C ILE A 220 -11.46 -4.95 -7.53
N GLU A 221 -12.58 -4.98 -8.24
CA GLU A 221 -13.04 -6.15 -8.97
C GLU A 221 -13.17 -5.82 -10.46
N ALA A 222 -12.95 -6.81 -11.33
CA ALA A 222 -13.23 -6.68 -12.75
C ALA A 222 -14.73 -6.33 -12.90
N GLY A 223 -15.02 -5.21 -13.56
CA GLY A 223 -16.41 -4.86 -13.89
C GLY A 223 -17.08 -5.98 -14.68
N ARG A 224 -18.42 -6.06 -14.62
CA ARG A 224 -19.23 -7.13 -15.26
C ARG A 224 -18.63 -7.57 -16.60
N GLU A 225 -18.40 -8.87 -16.76
CA GLU A 225 -18.26 -9.49 -18.07
C GLU A 225 -19.44 -9.02 -18.91
N ILE A 226 -19.17 -8.22 -19.95
CA ILE A 226 -20.14 -7.98 -21.01
C ILE A 226 -20.25 -9.33 -21.73
N LEU A 227 -21.23 -10.14 -21.33
CA LEU A 227 -21.74 -11.26 -22.11
C LEU A 227 -22.34 -10.75 -23.42
#